data_AF-A0A4R2PD78-F1
#
_entry.id   AF-A0A4R2PD78-F1
#
_cell.length_a   1.000
_cell.length_b   1.000
_cell.length_c   1.000
_cell.angle_alpha   90.00
_cell.angle_beta   90.00
_cell.angle_gamma   90.00
#
_symmetry.space_group_name_H-M   'P 1'
#
loop_
_entity.id
_entity.type
_entity.pdbx_description
1 polymer ?
#
loop_
_entity_poly.entity_id
_entity_poly.type
_entity_poly.pdbx_seq_one_letter_code
_entity_poly.pdbx_strand_id
1 'polypeptide(L)' 'MNVDVLGQTLTEQLEQVLWTARSAGSTLIISRAQHPDAVGWMMREGWVRERLGHLVLTPKGHAHRRACAPY' A
#
# COMPACT_ATOMS: atom_id res chain seq x y z
N MET A 1 -11.39 4.22 -19.19
CA MET A 1 -11.00 3.31 -18.09
C MET A 1 -9.53 3.03 -18.32
N ASN A 2 -8.65 3.61 -17.51
CA ASN A 2 -7.20 3.57 -17.73
C ASN A 2 -6.69 2.18 -17.37
N VAL A 3 -6.26 1.45 -18.40
CA VAL A 3 -5.64 0.12 -18.29
C VAL A 3 -4.15 0.36 -18.41
N ASP A 4 -3.36 0.04 -17.38
CA ASP A 4 -1.90 0.09 -17.50
C ASP A 4 -1.23 -1.23 -17.07
N VAL A 5 -0.64 -1.85 -18.10
CA VAL A 5 0.54 -2.72 -18.19
C VAL A 5 0.49 -4.20 -17.79
N LEU A 6 -0.37 -4.71 -16.88
CA LEU A 6 -0.40 -6.18 -16.62
C LEU A 6 -1.78 -6.81 -16.35
N GLY A 7 -2.89 -6.10 -16.63
CA GLY A 7 -4.23 -6.67 -16.43
C GLY A 7 -4.59 -6.95 -14.96
N GLN A 8 -3.80 -6.46 -14.01
CA GLN A 8 -4.13 -6.52 -12.59
C GLN A 8 -5.07 -5.36 -12.23
N THR A 9 -6.14 -5.68 -11.52
CA THR A 9 -7.08 -4.73 -10.94
C THR A 9 -6.39 -3.87 -9.88
N LEU A 10 -6.93 -2.66 -9.64
CA LEU A 10 -6.42 -1.77 -8.58
C LEU A 10 -6.36 -2.50 -7.23
N THR A 11 -7.33 -3.37 -6.94
CA THR A 11 -7.37 -4.19 -5.73
C THR A 11 -6.15 -5.10 -5.61
N GLU A 12 -5.79 -5.83 -6.66
CA GLU A 12 -4.62 -6.72 -6.66
C GLU A 12 -3.31 -5.94 -6.46
N GLN A 13 -3.19 -4.77 -7.09
CA GLN A 13 -2.03 -3.89 -6.89
C GLN A 13 -1.94 -3.37 -5.44
N LEU A 14 -3.08 -3.03 -4.83
CA LEU A 14 -3.15 -2.61 -3.42
C LEU A 14 -2.75 -3.75 -2.49
N GLU A 15 -3.26 -4.95 -2.72
CA GLU A 15 -2.91 -6.15 -1.95
C GLU A 15 -1.42 -6.47 -2.07
N GLN A 16 -0.88 -6.40 -3.28
CA GLN A 16 0.55 -6.65 -3.50
C GLN A 16 1.42 -5.61 -2.80
N VAL A 17 1.05 -4.32 -2.85
CA VAL A 17 1.73 -3.26 -2.08
C VAL A 17 1.64 -3.50 -0.58
N LEU A 18 0.48 -3.92 -0.07
CA LEU A 18 0.28 -4.22 1.35
C LEU A 18 1.05 -5.48 1.81
N TRP A 19 1.19 -6.47 0.93
CA TRP A 19 1.90 -7.72 1.18
C TRP A 19 3.42 -7.56 1.13
N THR A 20 3.94 -6.77 0.18
CA THR A 20 5.39 -6.53 0.05
C THR A 20 5.93 -5.53 1.07
N ALA A 21 5.04 -4.78 1.72
CA ALA A 21 5.42 -3.83 2.74
C ALA A 21 6.11 -4.56 3.90
N ARG A 22 7.41 -4.29 4.09
CA ARG A 22 8.21 -4.91 5.16
C ARG A 22 8.10 -4.13 6.45
N SER A 23 7.97 -4.84 7.57
CA SER A 23 8.06 -4.25 8.90
C SER A 23 9.52 -3.92 9.24
N ALA A 24 9.81 -2.63 9.42
CA ALA A 24 10.99 -2.11 10.09
C ALA A 24 10.58 -1.61 11.49
N GLY A 25 10.58 -2.52 12.47
CA GLY A 25 10.03 -2.24 13.80
C GLY A 25 8.52 -1.97 13.76
N SER A 26 8.07 -0.84 14.31
CA SER A 26 6.66 -0.40 14.27
C SER A 26 6.26 0.28 12.95
N THR A 27 7.19 0.40 12.00
CA THR A 27 7.00 1.13 10.75
C THR A 27 7.02 0.15 9.58
N LEU A 28 5.93 0.08 8.82
CA LEU A 28 5.98 -0.60 7.53
C LEU A 28 6.55 0.34 6.47
N ILE A 29 7.51 -0.14 5.69
CA ILE A 29 8.09 0.62 4.58
C ILE A 29 7.50 0.08 3.29
N ILE A 30 6.75 0.93 2.58
CA ILE A 30 6.25 0.64 1.24
C ILE A 30 7.24 1.16 0.20
N SER A 31 7.64 0.30 -0.73
CA SER A 31 8.46 0.71 -1.87
C SER A 31 7.61 1.47 -2.89
N ARG A 32 7.91 2.75 -3.09
CA ARG A 32 7.24 3.61 -4.11
C ARG A 32 7.40 3.09 -5.55
N ALA A 33 8.40 2.25 -5.79
CA ALA A 33 8.80 1.85 -7.14
C ALA A 33 7.90 0.78 -7.78
N GLN A 34 7.16 -0.01 -6.98
CA GLN A 34 6.40 -1.14 -7.51
C GLN A 34 5.05 -0.74 -8.12
N HIS A 35 4.31 0.21 -7.52
CA HIS A 35 2.99 0.63 -8.02
C HIS A 35 2.67 2.10 -7.63
N PRO A 36 3.17 3.10 -8.38
CA PRO A 36 3.01 4.51 -8.02
C PRO A 36 1.55 4.97 -7.97
N ASP A 37 0.69 4.44 -8.83
CA ASP A 37 -0.74 4.80 -8.87
C ASP A 37 -1.52 4.25 -7.66
N ALA A 38 -1.27 3.00 -7.30
CA ALA A 38 -1.86 2.37 -6.11
C ALA A 38 -1.41 3.10 -4.83
N VAL A 39 -0.11 3.43 -4.74
CA VAL A 39 0.43 4.24 -3.63
C VAL A 39 -0.21 5.62 -3.58
N GLY A 40 -0.34 6.31 -4.72
CA GLY A 40 -1.00 7.61 -4.79
C GLY A 40 -2.47 7.56 -4.39
N TRP A 41 -3.18 6.48 -4.75
CA TRP A 41 -4.53 6.23 -4.29
C TRP A 41 -4.58 6.00 -2.77
N MET A 42 -3.70 5.17 -2.20
CA MET A 42 -3.63 4.91 -0.75
C MET A 42 -3.31 6.16 0.05
N MET A 43 -2.47 7.05 -0.48
CA MET A 43 -2.17 8.34 0.16
C MET A 43 -3.41 9.24 0.19
N ARG A 44 -4.15 9.35 -0.92
CA ARG A 44 -5.40 10.13 -0.98
C ARG A 44 -6.48 9.56 -0.04
N GLU A 45 -6.56 8.24 0.04
CA GLU A 45 -7.54 7.56 0.90
C GLU A 45 -7.12 7.51 2.39
N GLY A 46 -5.91 7.98 2.71
CA GLY A 46 -5.39 8.07 4.07
C GLY A 46 -4.97 6.72 4.67
N TRP A 47 -4.70 5.71 3.84
CA TRP A 47 -4.22 4.39 4.28
C TRP A 47 -2.73 4.40 4.58
N VAL A 48 -1.99 5.26 3.89
CA VAL A 48 -0.54 5.43 4.05
C VAL A 48 -0.22 6.92 4.17
N ARG A 49 0.87 7.24 4.86
CA ARG A 49 1.40 8.60 4.97
C ARG A 49 2.90 8.60 4.85
N GLU A 50 3.48 9.72 4.44
CA GLU A 50 4.92 9.90 4.45
C GLU A 50 5.40 10.28 5.86
N ARG A 51 6.45 9.59 6.34
CA ARG A 51 7.11 9.88 7.63
C ARG A 51 8.60 9.60 7.47
N LEU A 52 9.43 10.62 7.71
CA LEU A 52 10.89 10.53 7.60
C LEU A 52 11.37 10.01 6.22
N GLY A 53 10.69 10.38 5.13
CA GLY A 53 11.00 9.90 3.79
C GLY A 53 10.54 8.48 3.47
N HIS A 54 9.85 7.82 4.41
CA HIS A 54 9.26 6.49 4.22
C HIS A 54 7.74 6.55 4.16
N LEU A 55 7.13 5.67 3.37
CA LEU A 55 5.68 5.49 3.37
C LEU A 55 5.29 4.48 4.44
N VAL A 56 4.46 4.93 5.38
CA VAL A 56 4.07 4.18 6.57
C VAL A 56 2.56 3.98 6.61
N LEU A 57 2.09 2.81 7.04
CA LEU A 57 0.66 2.55 7.20
C LEU A 57 0.07 3.39 8.34
N THR A 58 -1.13 3.92 8.12
CA THR A 58 -1.95 4.54 9.16
C THR A 58 -2.76 3.46 9.90
N PRO A 59 -3.43 3.77 11.02
CA PRO A 59 -4.36 2.83 11.66
C PRO A 59 -5.43 2.29 10.69
N LYS A 60 -5.91 3.14 9.75
CA LYS A 60 -6.84 2.76 8.68
C LYS A 60 -6.21 1.75 7.73
N GLY A 61 -4.98 2.01 7.27
CA GLY A 61 -4.23 1.07 6.43
C GLY A 61 -3.94 -0.26 7.13
N HIS A 62 -3.63 -0.23 8.43
CA HIS A 62 -3.44 -1.45 9.23
C HIS A 62 -4.73 -2.27 9.37
N ALA A 63 -5.88 -1.62 9.58
CA ALA A 63 -7.16 -2.31 9.62
C ALA A 63 -7.48 -2.98 8.27
N HIS A 64 -7.22 -2.29 7.16
CA HIS A 64 -7.42 -2.84 5.82
C HIS A 64 -6.47 -4.00 5.52
N ARG A 65 -5.18 -3.87 5.89
CA ARG A 65 -4.22 -4.98 5.77
C ARG A 65 -4.67 -6.22 6.53
N ARG A 66 -5.20 -6.08 7.75
CA ARG A 66 -5.72 -7.22 8.53
C ARG A 66 -6.97 -7.85 7.90
N ALA A 67 -7.79 -7.06 7.19
CA ALA A 67 -8.93 -7.58 6.44
C ALA A 67 -8.49 -8.36 5.20
N CYS A 68 -7.42 -7.92 4.52
CA CYS A 68 -6.87 -8.58 3.33
C CYS A 68 -5.93 -9.75 3.65
N ALA A 69 -5.24 -9.72 4.80
CA ALA A 69 -4.31 -10.76 5.25
C ALA A 69 -4.72 -11.27 6.64
N PRO A 70 -5.61 -12.27 6.72
CA PRO A 70 -6.05 -12.87 7.98
C PRO A 70 -5.02 -13.84 8.61
N TYR A 71 -3.82 -14.00 8.03
CA TYR A 71 -2.78 -14.94 8.47
C TYR A 71 -1.42 -14.27 8.61
#